data_AF-A0A1W5D7G6-F1
#
_entry.id   AF-A0A1W5D7G6-F1
#
_cell.length_a   1.000
_cell.length_b   1.000
_cell.length_c   1.000
_cell.angle_alpha   90.00
_cell.angle_beta   90.00
_cell.angle_gamma   90.00
#
_symmetry.space_group_name_H-M   'P 1'
#
loop_
_entity.id
_entity.type
_entity.pdbx_description
1 polymer ?
#
loop_
_entity_poly.entity_id
_entity_poly.type
_entity_poly.pdbx_seq_one_letter_code
_entity_poly.pdbx_strand_id
1 'polypeptide(L)' 'MYRRALEWYEKAWGPEHTSTLDTVNNLGMLYKDQGKMAEAEAMYRRAQDGRSGSHVSTGIGRV' A
#
# COMPACT_ATOMS: atom_id res chain seq x y z
N MET A 1 5.49 -14.71 -2.29
CA MET A 1 4.39 -14.46 -3.25
C MET A 1 3.98 -12.99 -3.27
N TYR A 2 3.53 -12.41 -2.15
CA TYR A 2 3.02 -11.02 -2.13
C TYR A 2 4.03 -9.93 -2.54
N ARG A 3 5.33 -10.06 -2.24
CA ARG A 3 6.35 -9.06 -2.65
C ARG A 3 6.48 -8.92 -4.17
N ARG A 4 6.51 -10.04 -4.89
CA ARG A 4 6.60 -10.06 -6.35
C ARG A 4 5.31 -9.58 -7.03
N ALA A 5 4.16 -9.88 -6.43
CA ALA A 5 2.87 -9.36 -6.89
C ALA A 5 2.79 -7.84 -6.67
N LEU A 6 3.29 -7.34 -5.54
CA LEU A 6 3.35 -5.93 -5.22
C LEU A 6 4.18 -5.16 -6.25
N GLU A 7 5.39 -5.63 -6.57
CA GLU A 7 6.23 -5.00 -7.61
C GLU A 7 5.53 -4.93 -8.98
N TRP A 8 4.79 -5.99 -9.34
CA TRP A 8 4.01 -6.01 -10.57
C TRP A 8 2.87 -5.00 -10.55
N TYR A 9 2.10 -4.93 -9.46
CA TYR A 9 0.99 -4.00 -9.33
C TYR A 9 1.43 -2.54 -9.21
N GLU A 10 2.54 -2.26 -8.51
CA GLU A 10 3.14 -0.93 -8.46
C GLU A 10 3.58 -0.47 -9.87
N LYS A 11 4.13 -1.36 -10.68
CA LYS A 11 4.55 -1.04 -12.05
C LYS A 11 3.38 -0.92 -13.03
N ALA A 12 2.36 -1.77 -12.88
CA ALA A 12 1.23 -1.82 -13.82
C ALA A 12 0.19 -0.74 -13.53
N TRP A 13 -0.11 -0.50 -12.25
CA TRP A 13 -1.24 0.32 -11.80
C TRP A 13 -0.85 1.48 -10.88
N GLY A 14 0.39 1.48 -10.37
CA GLY A 14 0.88 2.51 -9.46
C GLY A 14 0.70 2.15 -7.98
N PRO A 15 1.40 2.87 -7.09
CA PRO A 15 1.42 2.60 -5.65
C PRO A 15 0.09 2.90 -4.94
N GLU A 16 -0.73 3.80 -5.49
CA GLU A 16 -2.01 4.22 -4.89
C GLU A 16 -3.21 3.41 -5.39
N HIS A 17 -3.02 2.55 -6.39
CA HIS A 17 -4.11 1.75 -6.93
C HIS A 17 -4.66 0.79 -5.87
N THR A 18 -5.98 0.65 -5.79
CA THR A 18 -6.65 -0.14 -4.74
C THR A 18 -6.08 -1.55 -4.61
N SER A 19 -5.85 -2.25 -5.73
CA SER A 19 -5.26 -3.60 -5.72
C SER A 19 -3.81 -3.66 -5.23
N THR A 20 -3.04 -2.60 -5.48
CA THR A 20 -1.68 -2.46 -4.94
C THR A 20 -1.75 -2.31 -3.42
N LEU A 21 -2.62 -1.45 -2.93
CA LEU A 21 -2.84 -1.22 -1.50
C LEU A 21 -3.37 -2.46 -0.77
N ASP A 22 -4.26 -3.24 -1.40
CA ASP A 22 -4.74 -4.51 -0.88
C ASP A 22 -3.61 -5.55 -0.79
N THR A 23 -2.71 -5.57 -1.78
CA THR A 23 -1.53 -6.43 -1.75
C THR A 23 -0.57 -6.05 -0.61
N VAL A 24 -0.36 -4.75 -0.38
CA VAL A 24 0.42 -4.23 0.75
C VAL A 24 -0.22 -4.66 2.09
N ASN A 25 -1.54 -4.55 2.22
CA ASN A 25 -2.27 -4.94 3.43
C ASN A 25 -2.13 -6.44 3.75
N ASN A 26 -2.24 -7.30 2.72
CA ASN A 26 -2.02 -8.74 2.86
C ASN A 26 -0.59 -9.09 3.27
N LEU A 27 0.39 -8.28 2.84
CA LEU A 27 1.78 -8.38 3.25
C LEU A 27 1.95 -8.04 4.75
N GLY A 28 1.23 -7.03 5.23
CA GLY A 28 1.16 -6.69 6.65
C GLY A 28 0.58 -7.82 7.52
N MET A 29 -0.49 -8.47 7.05
CA MET A 29 -1.07 -9.62 7.74
C MET A 29 -0.10 -10.80 7.83
N LEU A 30 0.59 -11.11 6.73
CA LEU A 30 1.59 -12.18 6.71
C LEU A 30 2.74 -11.92 7.69
N TYR A 31 3.22 -10.67 7.78
CA TYR A 31 4.26 -10.32 8.74
C TYR A 31 3.78 -10.39 10.19
N LYS A 32 2.52 -10.03 10.45
CA LYS A 32 1.91 -10.19 11.77
C LYS A 32 1.90 -11.67 12.19
N ASP A 33 1.52 -12.56 11.28
CA ASP A 33 1.49 -14.01 11.50
C ASP A 33 2.87 -14.59 11.81
N GLN A 34 3.92 -14.02 11.18
CA GLN A 34 5.33 -14.36 11.46
C GLN A 34 5.90 -13.73 12.74
N GLY A 35 5.10 -12.98 13.51
CA GLY A 35 5.57 -12.24 14.69
C GLY A 35 6.38 -10.98 14.40
N LYS A 36 6.45 -10.56 13.13
CA LYS A 36 7.22 -9.40 12.66
C LYS A 36 6.38 -8.12 12.72
N MET A 37 6.11 -7.67 13.93
CA MET A 37 5.21 -6.53 14.17
C MET A 37 5.67 -5.23 13.50
N ALA A 38 6.98 -4.94 13.49
CA ALA A 38 7.52 -3.73 12.86
C ALA A 38 7.30 -3.72 11.33
N GLU A 39 7.54 -4.86 10.66
CA GLU A 39 7.32 -5.00 9.22
C GLU A 39 5.81 -4.95 8.89
N ALA A 40 4.97 -5.55 9.74
CA ALA A 40 3.52 -5.50 9.60
C ALA A 40 2.98 -4.06 9.70
N GLU A 41 3.42 -3.31 10.70
CA GLU A 41 3.03 -1.93 10.93
C GLU A 41 3.42 -1.02 9.76
N ALA A 42 4.63 -1.19 9.22
CA ALA A 42 5.09 -0.44 8.05
C ALA A 42 4.19 -0.67 6.83
N MET A 43 3.77 -1.92 6.59
CA MET A 43 2.86 -2.25 5.48
C MET A 43 1.47 -1.64 5.71
N TYR A 44 0.89 -1.74 6.91
CA TYR A 44 -0.41 -1.13 7.20
C TYR A 44 -0.40 0.40 7.07
N ARG A 45 0.67 1.07 7.53
CA ARG A 45 0.81 2.52 7.37
C ARG A 45 0.86 2.91 5.90
N ARG A 46 1.63 2.19 5.08
CA ARG A 46 1.71 2.43 3.63
C ARG A 46 0.34 2.25 2.95
N ALA A 47 -0.41 1.20 3.30
CA ALA A 47 -1.73 0.97 2.75
C ALA A 47 -2.75 2.05 3.17
N GLN A 48 -2.68 2.53 4.42
CA GLN A 48 -3.52 3.62 4.91
C GLN A 48 -3.17 4.97 4.27
N ASP A 49 -1.89 5.26 4.13
CA ASP A 49 -1.39 6.48 3.50
C ASP A 49 -1.82 6.56 2.03
N GLY A 50 -1.67 5.47 1.26
CA GLY A 50 -2.14 5.43 -0.13
C GLY A 50 -3.66 5.58 -0.29
N ARG A 51 -4.47 5.03 0.63
CA ARG A 51 -5.94 5.25 0.62
C ARG A 51 -6.32 6.69 0.97
N SER A 52 -5.50 7.36 1.78
CA SER A 52 -5.71 8.74 2.22
C SER A 52 -5.18 9.75 1.19
N GLY A 53 -4.05 9.46 0.54
CA GLY A 53 -3.45 10.22 -0.56
C GLY A 53 -4.32 10.27 -1.81
N SER A 54 -5.11 9.20 -2.05
CA SER A 54 -6.15 9.16 -3.08
C SER A 54 -7.21 10.27 -2.91
N HIS A 55 -7.41 10.78 -1.69
CA HIS A 55 -8.33 11.89 -1.38
C HIS A 55 -7.64 13.27 -1.32
N VAL A 56 -6.30 13.32 -1.32
CA VAL A 56 -5.50 14.56 -1.20
C VAL A 56 -4.87 15.00 -2.53
N SER A 57 -5.16 14.32 -3.65
CA SER A 57 -4.73 14.77 -4.99
C SER A 57 -5.77 15.61 -5.76
N THR A 58 -6.91 15.99 -5.15
CA THR A 58 -7.79 17.05 -5.69
C THR A 58 -7.46 18.41 -5.05
N GLY A 59 -6.18 18.76 -5.07
CA GLY A 59 -5.69 20.12 -4.84
C GLY A 59 -5.32 20.75 -6.18
N ILE A 60 -6.31 20.87 -7.06
CA ILE A 60 -6.28 21.66 -8.29
C ILE A 60 -5.46 22.95 -8.09
N GLY A 61 -4.49 23.17 -8.98
CA GLY A 61 -3.77 24.42 -9.05
C GLY A 61 -4.75 25.59 -9.05
N ARG A 62 -4.62 26.47 -8.06
CA ARG A 62 -5.11 27.83 -8.21
C ARG A 62 -3.98 28.64 -8.84
N VAL A 63 -4.36 29.20 -9.98
CA VAL A 63 -3.77 30.33 -10.71
C VAL A 63 -3.19 31.41 -9.80
#